data_AF-A0A553Z7M3-F1
#
_entry.id   AF-A0A553Z7M3-F1
#
_cell.length_a   1.000
_cell.length_b   1.000
_cell.length_c   1.000
_cell.angle_alpha   90.00
_cell.angle_beta   90.00
_cell.angle_gamma   90.00
#
_symmetry.space_group_name_H-M   'P 1'
#
loop_
_entity.id
_entity.type
_entity.pdbx_description
1 polymer ?
#
loop_
_entity_poly.entity_id
_entity_poly.type
_entity_poly.pdbx_seq_one_letter_code
_entity_poly.pdbx_strand_id
1 'polypeptide(L)' 'GDTGVLAPVPRSTVHPAYGFTVPGAYLTLTTCTPEFTSTYRLIVWAVLRGTRPR' A
#
# COMPACT_ATOMS: atom_id res chain seq x y z
N GLY A 1 4.89 12.00 -6.33
CA GLY A 1 4.55 10.56 -6.40
C GLY A 1 4.28 10.06 -5.01
N ASP A 2 3.42 9.06 -4.84
CA ASP A 2 2.97 8.61 -3.52
C ASP A 2 3.99 7.66 -2.85
N THR A 3 4.95 8.22 -2.11
CA THR A 3 6.06 7.44 -1.51
C THR A 3 5.72 6.85 -0.14
N GLY A 4 4.72 7.41 0.56
CA GLY A 4 4.29 6.93 1.88
C GLY A 4 3.72 5.51 1.88
N VAL A 5 3.47 4.95 0.70
CA VAL A 5 2.93 3.59 0.51
C VAL A 5 3.89 2.47 0.93
N LEU A 6 5.19 2.79 1.05
CA LEU A 6 6.25 1.89 1.52
C LEU A 6 6.76 2.24 2.94
N ALA A 7 6.14 3.22 3.60
CA ALA A 7 6.53 3.60 4.96
C ALA A 7 6.22 2.48 5.97
N PRO A 8 6.89 2.45 7.14
CA PRO A 8 6.62 1.46 8.19
C PRO A 8 5.15 1.42 8.65
N VAL A 9 4.49 2.57 8.64
CA VAL A 9 3.03 2.71 8.76
C VAL A 9 2.54 3.26 7.42
N PRO A 10 2.08 2.41 6.49
CA PRO A 10 1.75 2.85 5.14
C PRO A 10 0.62 3.88 5.11
N ARG A 11 0.84 4.98 4.38
CA ARG A 11 -0.15 6.04 4.20
C ARG A 11 -0.01 6.69 2.83
N SER A 12 -1.12 7.13 2.24
CA SER A 12 -1.05 7.95 1.04
C SER A 12 -0.66 9.39 1.39
N THR A 13 0.37 9.89 0.70
CA THR A 13 0.81 11.28 0.72
C THR A 13 -0.03 12.18 -0.18
N VAL A 14 -0.72 11.59 -1.17
CA VAL A 14 -1.56 12.31 -2.14
C VAL A 14 -3.05 12.24 -1.79
N HIS A 15 -3.48 11.22 -1.03
CA HIS A 15 -4.82 11.12 -0.44
C HIS A 15 -4.72 10.96 1.08
N PRO A 16 -4.50 12.04 1.84
CA PRO A 16 -4.14 11.96 3.27
C PRO A 16 -5.14 11.22 4.15
N ALA A 17 -6.41 11.07 3.73
CA ALA A 17 -7.41 10.29 4.46
C ALA A 17 -7.17 8.77 4.39
N TYR A 18 -6.32 8.28 3.48
CA TYR A 18 -6.07 6.85 3.27
C TYR A 18 -4.75 6.41 3.87
N GLY A 19 -4.79 5.28 4.58
CA GLY A 19 -3.63 4.66 5.21
C GLY A 19 -3.91 4.19 6.63
N PHE A 20 -2.87 3.63 7.24
CA PHE A 20 -2.89 3.23 8.64
C PHE A 20 -2.32 4.35 9.53
N THR A 21 -2.62 4.26 10.82
CA THR A 21 -2.18 5.23 11.83
C THR A 21 -1.33 4.61 12.94
N VAL A 22 -1.18 3.29 12.93
CA VAL A 22 -0.47 2.52 13.98
C VAL A 22 0.57 1.59 13.36
N PRO A 23 1.66 1.25 14.07
CA PRO A 23 2.61 0.22 13.64
C PRO A 23 1.96 -1.17 13.48
N GLY A 24 2.44 -1.96 12.53
CA GLY A 24 1.94 -3.30 12.25
C GLY A 24 2.69 -4.03 11.14
N ALA A 25 2.25 -5.23 10.80
CA ALA A 25 2.76 -6.01 9.68
C ALA A 25 1.84 -5.84 8.46
N TYR A 26 2.33 -5.10 7.46
CA TYR A 26 1.57 -4.72 6.28
C TYR A 26 2.16 -5.32 5.01
N LEU A 27 1.30 -5.58 4.03
CA LEU A 27 1.68 -5.89 2.66
C LEU A 27 1.18 -4.77 1.74
N THR A 28 2.08 -4.21 0.93
CA THR A 28 1.73 -3.23 -0.10
C THR A 28 1.79 -3.91 -1.47
N LEU A 29 0.70 -3.81 -2.23
CA LEU A 29 0.63 -4.24 -3.62
C LEU A 29 0.49 -3.00 -4.51
N THR A 30 1.32 -2.91 -5.55
CA THR A 30 1.34 -1.78 -6.47
C THR A 30 1.26 -2.27 -7.90
N THR A 31 0.39 -1.67 -8.71
CA THR A 31 0.32 -1.94 -10.15
C THR A 31 0.09 -0.66 -10.94
N CYS A 32 0.34 -0.70 -12.25
CA CYS A 32 0.03 0.41 -13.15
C CYS A 32 -1.49 0.58 -13.31
N THR A 33 -1.94 1.80 -13.54
CA THR A 33 -3.35 2.12 -13.84
C THR A 33 -3.47 3.39 -14.69
N PRO A 34 -4.50 3.50 -15.56
CA PRO A 34 -5.41 2.43 -15.98
C PRO A 34 -4.69 1.34 -16.79
N GLU A 35 -5.41 0.26 -17.10
CA GLU A 35 -4.92 -0.84 -17.92
C GLU A 35 -4.22 -0.36 -19.20
N PHE A 36 -3.19 -1.11 -19.63
CA PHE A 36 -2.34 -0.82 -20.79
C PHE A 36 -1.56 0.51 -20.74
N THR A 37 -1.58 1.22 -19.61
CA THR A 37 -0.79 2.44 -19.41
C THR A 37 0.07 2.33 -18.16
N SER A 38 1.00 3.26 -17.98
CA SER A 38 1.82 3.39 -16.76
C SER A 38 1.68 4.77 -16.11
N THR A 39 0.64 5.52 -16.52
CA THR A 39 0.41 6.92 -16.15
C THR A 39 0.28 7.11 -14.65
N TYR A 40 -0.41 6.18 -13.97
CA TYR A 40 -0.59 6.21 -12.52
C TYR A 40 -0.29 4.84 -11.89
N ARG A 41 -0.46 4.76 -10.57
CA ARG A 41 -0.36 3.53 -9.81
C ARG A 41 -1.63 3.31 -8.99
N LEU A 42 -2.13 2.08 -9.03
CA LEU A 42 -3.12 1.59 -8.08
C LEU A 42 -2.35 0.96 -6.90
N ILE A 43 -2.75 1.34 -5.69
CA ILE A 43 -2.12 0.91 -4.45
C ILE A 43 -3.18 0.22 -3.59
N VAL A 44 -2.86 -0.97 -3.09
CA VAL A 44 -3.70 -1.72 -2.15
C VAL A 44 -2.84 -2.17 -0.99
N TRP A 45 -3.39 -2.10 0.23
CA TRP A 45 -2.73 -2.59 1.44
C TRP A 45 -3.52 -3.73 2.09
N ALA A 46 -2.79 -4.65 2.70
CA ALA A 46 -3.33 -5.70 3.55
C ALA A 46 -2.62 -5.74 4.91
N VAL A 47 -3.29 -6.29 5.92
CA VAL A 47 -2.76 -6.52 7.26
C VAL A 47 -2.49 -8.01 7.44
N LEU A 48 -1.29 -8.39 7.85
CA LEU A 48 -0.98 -9.79 8.14
C LEU A 48 -1.80 -10.26 9.35
N ARG A 49 -2.57 -11.34 9.18
CA ARG A 49 -3.42 -11.92 10.24
C ARG A 49 -2.86 -13.20 10.85
N GLY A 50 -1.92 -13.87 10.19
CA GLY A 50 -1.31 -15.08 10.69
C GLY A 50 -0.37 -15.72 9.66
N THR A 51 0.45 -16.65 10.13
CA THR A 51 1.40 -17.42 9.30
C THR A 51 1.31 -18.89 9.64
N ARG A 52 1.52 -19.77 8.67
CA ARG A 52 1.56 -21.22 8.87
C ARG A 52 2.91 -21.77 8.39
N PRO A 53 3.56 -22.70 9.12
CA PRO A 53 4.73 -23.40 8.62
C PRO A 53 4.39 -24.19 7.34
N ARG A 54 5.39 -24.37 6.46
CA ARG A 54 5.26 -25.11 5.21
C ARG A 54 5.19 -26.61 5.44
#